data_AF-A0A7S1VD91-F1
#
_entry.id   AF-A0A7S1VD91-F1
#
_cell.length_a   1.000
_cell.length_b   1.000
_cell.length_c   1.000
_cell.angle_alpha   90.00
_cell.angle_beta   90.00
_cell.angle_gamma   90.00
#
_symmetry.space_group_name_H-M   'P 1'
#
loop_
_entity.id
_entity.type
_entity.pdbx_description
1 polymer ?
#
loop_
_entity_poly.entity_id
_entity_poly.type
_entity_poly.pdbx_seq_one_letter_code
_entity_poly.pdbx_strand_id
1 'polypeptide(L)'
;RGAVRRACVVTDTHVFLLDEDYVGDGSESFESGARALGEVRFQLVDESDLIQIIEVQAASSDPKAITIVIRPSNPLQRTKNWRLLCRDSEGAERLVDACRNAMAIGF
;
A
#
# COMPACT_ATOMS: atom_id res chain seq x y z
N ARG A 1 6.60 9.97 -12.28
CA ARG A 1 5.79 10.36 -11.10
C ARG A 1 6.78 10.64 -9.97
N GLY A 2 6.69 11.79 -9.30
CA GLY A 2 7.58 12.14 -8.18
C GLY A 2 7.37 11.22 -6.97
N ALA A 3 8.01 11.53 -5.84
CA ALA A 3 7.77 10.80 -4.59
C ALA A 3 6.34 11.09 -4.08
N VAL A 4 5.42 10.15 -4.29
CA VAL A 4 4.03 10.21 -3.81
C VAL A 4 3.95 9.46 -2.49
N ARG A 5 3.29 10.06 -1.48
CA ARG A 5 3.01 9.36 -0.21
C ARG A 5 1.95 8.31 -0.45
N ARG A 6 2.17 7.11 0.08
CA ARG A 6 1.24 6.00 -0.06
C ARG A 6 0.89 5.41 1.27
N ALA A 7 -0.38 5.04 1.40
CA ALA A 7 -0.88 4.22 2.49
C ALA A 7 -1.12 2.79 1.97
N CYS A 8 -0.65 1.80 2.72
CA CYS A 8 -1.01 0.40 2.53
C CYS A 8 -1.98 0.02 3.64
N VAL A 9 -3.21 -0.34 3.28
CA VAL A 9 -4.27 -0.67 4.23
C VAL A 9 -4.56 -2.16 4.12
N VAL A 10 -4.47 -2.86 5.25
CA VAL A 10 -4.74 -4.30 5.36
C VAL A 10 -6.04 -4.49 6.12
N THR A 11 -7.01 -5.17 5.52
CA THR A 11 -8.26 -5.59 6.18
C THR A 11 -8.27 -7.10 6.37
N ASP A 12 -9.40 -7.63 6.83
CA ASP A 12 -9.67 -9.06 6.93
C ASP A 12 -9.75 -9.77 5.57
N THR A 13 -10.10 -9.03 4.52
CA THR A 13 -10.46 -9.58 3.20
C THR A 13 -9.63 -9.03 2.05
N HIS A 14 -9.01 -7.85 2.22
CA HIS A 14 -8.33 -7.15 1.15
C HIS A 14 -7.07 -6.44 1.64
N VAL A 15 -6.17 -6.17 0.70
CA VAL A 15 -5.10 -5.18 0.84
C VAL A 15 -5.29 -4.10 -0.22
N PHE A 16 -5.22 -2.85 0.21
CA PHE A 16 -5.35 -1.67 -0.63
C PHE A 16 -4.04 -0.87 -0.64
N LEU A 17 -3.63 -0.43 -1.83
CA LEU A 17 -2.59 0.56 -2.00
C LEU A 17 -3.24 1.89 -2.42
N LEU A 18 -3.04 2.92 -1.59
CA LEU A 18 -3.66 4.23 -1.77
C LEU A 18 -2.55 5.28 -1.95
N ASP A 19 -2.71 6.18 -2.91
CA ASP A 19 -1.95 7.42 -2.96
C ASP A 19 -2.64 8.42 -2.00
N GLU A 20 -1.86 9.00 -1.09
CA GLU A 20 -2.31 10.05 -0.16
C GLU A 20 -2.03 11.41 -0.79
N ASP A 21 -3.10 12.17 -1.01
CA ASP A 21 -3.08 13.54 -1.52
C ASP A 21 -3.49 14.49 -0.38
N TYR A 22 -2.66 15.49 -0.11
CA TYR A 22 -2.87 16.44 0.97
C TYR A 22 -2.92 17.87 0.41
N VAL A 23 -4.05 18.55 0.63
CA VAL A 23 -4.21 19.93 0.21
C VAL A 23 -3.50 20.86 1.20
N GLY A 24 -2.30 21.33 0.83
CA GLY A 24 -1.54 22.33 1.58
C GLY A 24 -0.08 21.99 1.89
N ASP A 25 0.48 20.89 1.36
CA ASP A 25 1.91 20.55 1.46
C ASP A 25 2.75 21.10 0.30
N GLY A 26 2.13 21.87 -0.59
CA GLY A 26 2.76 22.43 -1.80
C GLY A 26 2.81 21.48 -2.99
N SER A 27 2.14 20.32 -2.94
CA SER A 27 2.07 19.35 -4.04
C SER A 27 1.06 19.73 -5.15
N GLU A 28 0.05 20.53 -4.84
CA GLU A 28 -0.90 21.10 -5.81
C GLU A 28 -0.99 22.63 -5.70
N SER A 29 -1.09 23.30 -6.85
CA SER A 29 -1.47 24.72 -6.91
C SER A 29 -2.91 24.87 -6.43
N PHE A 30 -3.14 25.76 -5.47
CA PHE A 30 -4.47 26.10 -4.93
C PHE A 30 -5.30 26.87 -5.98
N GLU A 31 -5.65 26.22 -7.10
CA GLU A 31 -6.47 26.79 -8.17
C GLU A 31 -7.71 25.92 -8.42
N SER A 32 -8.52 25.74 -7.39
CA SER A 32 -9.96 25.47 -7.53
C SER A 32 -10.56 25.51 -6.14
N GLY A 33 -11.44 26.48 -5.88
CA GLY A 33 -12.13 26.71 -4.59
C GLY A 33 -13.08 25.59 -4.14
N ALA A 34 -12.79 24.33 -4.47
CA ALA A 34 -13.55 23.14 -4.12
C ALA A 34 -12.91 22.31 -2.98
N ARG A 35 -11.64 22.55 -2.63
CA ARG A 35 -10.92 21.78 -1.60
C ARG A 35 -10.58 22.65 -0.39
N ALA A 36 -10.75 22.09 0.81
CA ALA A 36 -10.36 22.77 2.05
C ALA A 36 -8.87 22.52 2.35
N LEU A 37 -8.17 23.53 2.87
CA LEU A 37 -6.82 23.36 3.40
C LEU A 37 -6.85 22.31 4.52
N GLY A 38 -5.95 21.32 4.44
CA GLY A 38 -5.90 20.21 5.39
C GLY A 38 -6.78 19.01 5.04
N GLU A 39 -7.49 19.03 3.91
CA GLU A 39 -8.23 17.87 3.43
C GLU A 39 -7.24 16.78 2.96
N VAL A 40 -7.33 15.59 3.56
CA VAL A 40 -6.61 14.38 3.14
C VAL A 40 -7.54 13.58 2.23
N ARG A 41 -7.07 13.24 1.04
CA ARG A 41 -7.76 12.31 0.14
C ARG A 41 -6.90 11.09 -0.14
N PHE A 42 -7.58 9.95 -0.26
CA PHE A 42 -6.95 8.71 -0.67
C PHE A 42 -7.47 8.33 -2.04
N GLN A 43 -6.56 8.15 -2.99
CA GLN A 43 -6.87 7.62 -4.31
C GLN A 43 -6.43 6.16 -4.37
N LEU A 44 -7.35 5.27 -4.77
CA LEU A 44 -7.02 3.86 -4.98
C LEU A 44 -6.02 3.71 -6.15
N VAL A 45 -4.88 3.08 -5.87
CA VAL A 45 -3.84 2.77 -6.86
C VAL A 45 -4.00 1.33 -7.32
N ASP A 46 -4.12 0.41 -6.38
CA ASP A 46 -4.31 -1.01 -6.63
C ASP A 46 -4.97 -1.66 -5.41
N GLU A 47 -5.65 -2.77 -5.65
CA GLU A 47 -6.26 -3.60 -4.60
C GLU A 47 -6.05 -5.07 -4.93
N SER A 48 -6.10 -5.90 -3.89
CA SER A 48 -6.06 -7.35 -4.04
C SER A 48 -6.77 -8.03 -2.87
N ASP A 49 -7.47 -9.11 -3.17
CA ASP A 49 -8.03 -9.97 -2.14
C ASP A 49 -6.90 -10.60 -1.33
N LEU A 50 -7.10 -10.75 -0.04
CA LEU A 50 -6.08 -11.30 0.85
C LEU A 50 -5.66 -12.71 0.45
N ILE A 51 -6.61 -13.51 -0.06
CA ILE A 51 -6.39 -14.88 -0.56
C ILE A 51 -5.46 -14.94 -1.77
N GLN A 52 -5.27 -13.83 -2.48
CA GLN A 52 -4.36 -13.74 -3.61
C GLN A 52 -2.93 -13.44 -3.16
N ILE A 53 -2.72 -12.96 -1.93
CA ILE A 53 -1.39 -12.73 -1.39
C ILE A 53 -0.74 -14.07 -1.12
N ILE A 54 0.33 -14.38 -1.85
CA ILE A 54 1.07 -15.63 -1.68
C ILE A 54 2.29 -15.45 -0.78
N GLU A 55 2.82 -14.23 -0.71
CA GLU A 55 4.02 -13.99 0.06
C GLU A 55 4.16 -12.53 0.50
N VAL A 56 4.65 -12.34 1.73
CA VAL A 56 5.03 -11.05 2.28
C VAL A 56 6.42 -11.16 2.91
N GLN A 57 7.36 -10.41 2.34
CA GLN A 57 8.77 -10.42 2.75
C GLN A 57 9.26 -9.00 3.08
N ALA A 58 9.94 -8.85 4.21
CA ALA A 58 10.86 -7.73 4.40
C ALA A 58 12.13 -7.99 3.56
N ALA A 59 12.68 -6.95 2.94
CA ALA A 59 13.92 -7.07 2.19
C ALA A 59 15.09 -7.30 3.16
N SER A 60 15.93 -8.28 2.86
CA SER A 60 17.10 -8.60 3.72
C SER A 60 18.16 -7.49 3.74
N SER A 61 18.24 -6.68 2.69
CA SER A 61 19.24 -5.62 2.55
C SER A 61 18.76 -4.23 2.99
N ASP A 62 17.45 -4.01 3.08
CA ASP A 62 16.87 -2.74 3.53
C ASP A 62 15.71 -3.02 4.49
N PRO A 63 15.86 -2.72 5.79
CA PRO A 63 14.84 -3.01 6.79
C PRO A 63 13.56 -2.19 6.61
N LYS A 64 13.54 -1.19 5.72
CA LYS A 64 12.35 -0.39 5.38
C LYS A 64 11.62 -0.91 4.16
N ALA A 65 12.21 -1.81 3.38
CA ALA A 65 11.63 -2.27 2.13
C ALA A 65 10.84 -3.56 2.34
N ILE A 66 9.66 -3.64 1.73
CA ILE A 66 8.78 -4.81 1.75
C ILE A 66 8.42 -5.19 0.33
N THR A 67 8.30 -6.50 0.10
CA THR A 67 7.69 -7.04 -1.11
C THR A 67 6.44 -7.84 -0.74
N ILE A 68 5.31 -7.48 -1.36
CA ILE A 68 4.07 -8.26 -1.33
C ILE A 68 3.89 -8.89 -2.71
N VAL A 69 3.81 -10.22 -2.75
CA VAL A 69 3.64 -11.00 -3.97
C VAL A 69 2.19 -11.44 -4.06
N ILE A 70 1.54 -11.06 -5.15
CA ILE A 70 0.10 -11.26 -5.37
C ILE A 70 -0.09 -12.15 -6.58
N ARG A 71 -0.75 -13.29 -6.37
CA ARG A 71 -1.17 -14.21 -7.42
C ARG A 71 -2.23 -13.54 -8.30
N PRO A 72 -2.18 -13.74 -9.62
CA PRO A 72 -3.22 -13.25 -10.52
C PRO A 72 -4.57 -13.94 -10.26
N SER A 73 -5.68 -13.21 -10.43
CA SER A 73 -7.03 -13.78 -10.34
C SER A 73 -7.42 -14.57 -11.59
N ASN A 74 -6.74 -14.32 -12.72
CA ASN A 74 -6.93 -15.01 -13.99
C ASN A 74 -5.58 -15.50 -14.55
N PRO A 75 -5.47 -16.72 -15.11
CA PRO A 75 -4.24 -17.24 -15.72
C PRO A 75 -3.57 -16.35 -16.77
N LEU A 76 -4.32 -15.43 -17.40
CA LEU A 76 -3.80 -14.48 -18.39
C LEU A 76 -3.12 -13.26 -17.76
N GLN A 77 -3.33 -13.02 -16.46
CA GLN A 77 -2.70 -11.93 -15.73
C GLN A 77 -1.35 -12.39 -15.17
N ARG A 78 -0.41 -11.44 -15.08
CA ARG A 78 0.89 -11.68 -14.44
C ARG A 78 0.76 -11.52 -12.93
N THR A 79 1.58 -12.26 -12.19
CA THR A 79 1.84 -12.02 -10.76
C THR A 79 2.21 -10.56 -10.56
N LYS A 80 1.55 -9.90 -9.61
CA LYS A 80 1.88 -8.53 -9.22
C LYS A 80 2.86 -8.57 -8.06
N ASN A 81 3.93 -7.79 -8.15
CA ASN A 81 4.91 -7.65 -7.08
C ASN A 81 4.91 -6.20 -6.63
N TRP A 82 4.29 -5.94 -5.47
CA TRP A 82 4.33 -4.61 -4.88
C TRP A 82 5.61 -4.48 -4.06
N ARG A 83 6.50 -3.60 -4.51
CA ARG A 83 7.72 -3.23 -3.77
C ARG A 83 7.46 -1.90 -3.09
N LEU A 84 7.32 -1.94 -1.77
CA LEU A 84 6.98 -0.80 -0.94
C LEU A 84 8.22 -0.39 -0.14
N LEU A 85 8.43 0.92 0.01
CA LEU A 85 9.43 1.48 0.91
C LEU A 85 8.71 2.22 2.02
N CYS A 86 8.76 1.66 3.23
CA CYS A 86 8.17 2.24 4.41
C CYS A 86 9.01 3.43 4.91
N ARG A 87 8.38 4.27 5.74
CA ARG A 87 9.04 5.43 6.34
C ARG A 87 10.21 5.01 7.25
N ASP A 88 10.00 3.95 8.01
CA ASP A 88 10.93 3.37 8.98
C ASP A 88 10.80 1.84 9.01
N SER A 89 11.75 1.20 9.70
CA SER A 89 11.82 -0.26 9.80
C SER A 89 10.73 -0.84 10.68
N GLU A 90 10.34 -0.13 11.74
CA GLU A 90 9.27 -0.56 12.65
C GLU A 90 7.92 -0.61 11.92
N GLY A 91 7.61 0.41 11.12
CA GLY A 91 6.43 0.43 10.27
C GLY A 91 6.47 -0.66 9.20
N ALA A 92 7.66 -1.00 8.71
CA ALA A 92 7.81 -2.11 7.80
C ALA A 92 7.48 -3.46 8.47
N GLU A 93 8.10 -3.75 9.62
CA GLU A 93 7.83 -4.97 10.40
C GLU A 93 6.35 -5.09 10.76
N ARG A 94 5.74 -4.01 11.26
CA ARG A 94 4.30 -3.97 11.58
C ARG A 94 3.42 -4.29 10.37
N LEU A 95 3.77 -3.79 9.19
CA LEU A 95 3.00 -4.08 7.97
C LEU A 95 3.14 -5.56 7.57
N VAL A 96 4.34 -6.11 7.66
CA VAL A 96 4.58 -7.54 7.40
C VAL A 96 3.75 -8.41 8.35
N ASP A 97 3.79 -8.09 9.64
CA ASP A 97 3.02 -8.82 10.66
C ASP A 97 1.51 -8.67 10.46
N ALA A 98 1.03 -7.46 10.15
CA ALA A 98 -0.39 -7.22 9.87
C ALA A 98 -0.87 -8.05 8.67
N CYS A 99 -0.12 -8.07 7.56
CA CYS A 99 -0.46 -8.90 6.41
C CYS A 99 -0.45 -10.39 6.76
N ARG A 100 0.58 -10.88 7.45
CA ARG A 100 0.70 -12.30 7.83
C ARG A 100 -0.40 -12.73 8.78
N ASN A 101 -0.75 -11.90 9.76
CA ASN A 101 -1.82 -12.16 10.70
C ASN A 101 -3.17 -12.19 9.98
N ALA A 102 -3.45 -11.23 9.10
CA ALA A 102 -4.66 -11.25 8.29
C ALA A 102 -4.72 -12.54 7.44
N MET A 103 -3.60 -12.92 6.82
CA MET A 103 -3.53 -14.14 5.99
C MET A 103 -3.76 -15.40 6.80
N ALA A 104 -3.36 -15.43 8.08
CA ALA A 104 -3.58 -16.57 8.97
C ALA A 104 -5.03 -16.70 9.45
N ILE A 105 -5.79 -15.60 9.51
CA ILE A 105 -7.19 -15.58 9.95
C ILE A 105 -8.15 -15.89 8.79
N GLY A 106 -7.76 -15.57 7.56
CA GLY A 106 -8.57 -15.77 6.35
C GLY A 106 -8.71 -17.22 5.86
N PHE A 107 -8.21 -18.21 6.63
CA PHE A 107 -8.33 -19.66 6.38
C PHE A 107 -8.88 -20.38 7.62
#